data_AF-A0A194W968-F1
#
_entry.id   AF-A0A194W968-F1
#
_cell.length_a   1.000
_cell.length_b   1.000
_cell.length_c   1.000
_cell.angle_alpha   90.00
_cell.angle_beta   90.00
_cell.angle_gamma   90.00
#
_symmetry.space_group_name_H-M   'P 1'
#
loop_
_entity.id
_entity.type
_entity.pdbx_description
1 polymer ?
#
loop_
_entity_poly.entity_id
_entity_poly.type
_entity_poly.pdbx_seq_one_letter_code
_entity_poly.pdbx_strand_id
1 'polypeptide(L)'
;MTTENAPAQPKCTLEPMNLHEQAQADELLRQRKVCGWADKPEDITKWRDKMEGNNRTVSLFWIRPTSQPDLRVGHISLDSESRVPDLELANPHDKSVLTIANFFILPEHRRGGLGRAAVQTLEKWARIEPYGSRNCKTVALTTISRKYSEDDEWRAEYLRMAGVESPKPGFSNEEWYLRMGYTKWKDERLYPGPDGYKFLAAFLRKRIA
;
A
#
# COMPACT_ATOMS: atom_id res chain seq x y z
N MET A 1 30.08 8.80 -28.43
CA MET A 1 28.89 8.01 -28.79
C MET A 1 28.15 7.70 -27.50
N THR A 2 27.14 8.49 -27.19
CA THR A 2 26.28 8.31 -26.01
C THR A 2 25.28 7.21 -26.33
N THR A 3 25.37 6.08 -25.64
CA THR A 3 24.35 5.03 -25.70
C THR A 3 23.09 5.57 -25.05
N GLU A 4 22.11 5.95 -25.84
CA GLU A 4 20.73 6.15 -25.38
C GLU A 4 20.25 4.81 -24.80
N ASN A 5 20.19 4.74 -23.48
CA ASN A 5 19.56 3.61 -22.79
C ASN A 5 18.08 3.59 -23.17
N ALA A 6 17.66 2.56 -23.90
CA ALA A 6 16.25 2.28 -24.10
C ALA A 6 15.53 2.25 -22.73
N PRO A 7 14.30 2.80 -22.62
CA PRO A 7 13.58 2.78 -21.37
C PRO A 7 13.42 1.35 -20.87
N ALA A 8 13.90 1.08 -19.66
CA ALA A 8 13.82 -0.23 -19.04
C ALA A 8 12.34 -0.68 -19.00
N GLN A 9 12.08 -1.91 -19.44
CA GLN A 9 10.72 -2.46 -19.44
C GLN A 9 10.12 -2.44 -18.01
N PRO A 10 8.80 -2.20 -17.89
CA PRO A 10 8.13 -2.23 -16.60
C PRO A 10 8.29 -3.62 -15.95
N LYS A 11 8.61 -3.65 -14.65
CA LYS A 11 8.85 -4.91 -13.91
C LYS A 11 7.57 -5.67 -13.55
N CYS A 12 6.44 -4.98 -13.52
CA CYS A 12 5.14 -5.55 -13.27
C CYS A 12 4.05 -4.79 -14.01
N THR A 13 2.91 -5.45 -14.19
CA THR A 13 1.64 -4.83 -14.53
C THR A 13 0.73 -4.82 -13.31
N LEU A 14 -0.20 -3.87 -13.27
CA LEU A 14 -1.28 -3.82 -12.30
C LEU A 14 -2.58 -4.21 -13.00
N GLU A 15 -3.19 -5.32 -12.60
CA GLU A 15 -4.48 -5.79 -13.12
C GLU A 15 -5.58 -5.40 -12.15
N PRO A 16 -6.63 -4.68 -12.57
CA PRO A 16 -7.78 -4.40 -11.72
C PRO A 16 -8.43 -5.69 -11.22
N MET A 17 -8.70 -5.77 -9.91
CA MET A 17 -9.36 -6.95 -9.35
C MET A 17 -10.83 -7.03 -9.73
N ASN A 18 -11.34 -8.25 -9.86
CA ASN A 18 -12.77 -8.54 -9.93
C ASN A 18 -13.18 -9.45 -8.76
N LEU A 19 -13.69 -8.87 -7.69
CA LEU A 19 -14.10 -9.61 -6.49
C LEU A 19 -15.46 -10.30 -6.60
N HIS A 20 -16.15 -10.22 -7.76
CA HIS A 20 -17.26 -11.13 -8.09
C HIS A 20 -16.77 -12.48 -8.59
N GLU A 21 -15.53 -12.55 -9.07
CA GLU A 21 -14.91 -13.82 -9.41
C GLU A 21 -14.40 -14.50 -8.14
N GLN A 22 -15.05 -15.60 -7.76
CA GLN A 22 -14.73 -16.31 -6.50
C GLN A 22 -13.24 -16.67 -6.40
N ALA A 23 -12.60 -17.07 -7.51
CA ALA A 23 -11.18 -17.38 -7.53
C ALA A 23 -10.29 -16.18 -7.17
N GLN A 24 -10.66 -14.96 -7.55
CA GLN A 24 -9.95 -13.75 -7.17
C GLN A 24 -10.20 -13.37 -5.71
N ALA A 25 -11.43 -13.51 -5.24
CA ALA A 25 -11.78 -13.28 -3.83
C ALA A 25 -11.03 -14.24 -2.90
N ASP A 26 -10.97 -15.52 -3.27
CA ASP A 26 -10.25 -16.57 -2.53
C ASP A 26 -8.75 -16.31 -2.52
N GLU A 27 -8.17 -15.92 -3.66
CA GLU A 27 -6.76 -15.57 -3.75
C GLU A 27 -6.42 -14.34 -2.90
N LEU A 28 -7.30 -13.33 -2.88
CA LEU A 28 -7.08 -12.14 -2.06
C LEU A 28 -7.09 -12.54 -0.59
N LEU A 29 -8.10 -13.29 -0.15
CA LEU A 29 -8.21 -13.79 1.21
C LEU A 29 -6.98 -14.63 1.61
N ARG A 30 -6.50 -15.50 0.72
CA ARG A 30 -5.29 -16.29 0.95
C ARG A 30 -4.08 -15.38 1.21
N GLN A 31 -3.85 -14.37 0.37
CA GLN A 31 -2.75 -13.42 0.57
C GLN A 31 -2.94 -12.57 1.84
N ARG A 32 -4.18 -12.19 2.21
CA ARG A 32 -4.46 -11.48 3.45
C ARG A 32 -4.14 -12.30 4.70
N LYS A 33 -4.44 -13.60 4.68
CA LYS A 33 -4.05 -14.53 5.76
C LYS A 33 -2.53 -14.61 5.91
N VAL A 34 -1.78 -14.65 4.81
CA VAL A 34 -0.31 -14.58 4.85
C VAL A 34 0.17 -13.21 5.35
N CYS A 35 -0.54 -12.13 5.02
CA CYS A 35 -0.24 -10.79 5.51
C CYS A 35 -0.49 -10.63 7.01
N GLY A 36 -1.50 -11.31 7.56
CA GLY A 36 -1.90 -11.21 8.97
C GLY A 36 -2.75 -9.98 9.31
N TRP A 37 -3.30 -9.29 8.30
CA TRP A 37 -4.13 -8.09 8.47
C TRP A 37 -5.41 -8.20 7.66
N ALA A 38 -6.56 -7.82 8.21
CA ALA A 38 -7.86 -7.84 7.51
C ALA A 38 -8.02 -9.12 6.67
N ASP A 39 -7.92 -10.26 7.36
CA ASP A 39 -7.73 -11.61 6.82
C ASP A 39 -9.01 -12.46 6.89
N LYS A 40 -10.15 -11.79 7.07
CA LYS A 40 -11.46 -12.42 7.18
C LYS A 40 -12.29 -12.25 5.90
N PRO A 41 -13.19 -13.19 5.59
CA PRO A 41 -14.09 -13.07 4.43
C PRO A 41 -14.93 -11.78 4.43
N GLU A 42 -15.28 -11.27 5.60
CA GLU A 42 -16.05 -10.02 5.73
C GLU A 42 -15.26 -8.79 5.24
N ASP A 43 -13.93 -8.82 5.34
CA ASP A 43 -13.08 -7.73 4.83
C ASP A 43 -13.07 -7.71 3.30
N ILE A 44 -13.06 -8.89 2.66
CA ILE A 44 -13.16 -9.03 1.19
C ILE A 44 -14.50 -8.49 0.70
N THR A 45 -15.58 -8.83 1.41
CA THR A 45 -16.93 -8.33 1.12
C THR A 45 -16.99 -6.80 1.19
N LYS A 46 -16.45 -6.20 2.27
CA LYS A 46 -16.39 -4.74 2.41
C LYS A 46 -15.60 -4.07 1.28
N TRP A 47 -14.49 -4.66 0.84
CA TRP A 47 -13.72 -4.10 -0.27
C TRP A 47 -14.47 -4.19 -1.60
N ARG A 48 -15.12 -5.31 -1.88
CA ARG A 48 -15.98 -5.45 -3.06
C ARG A 48 -17.04 -4.34 -3.11
N ASP A 49 -17.76 -4.14 -2.01
CA ASP A 49 -18.82 -3.13 -1.95
C ASP A 49 -18.25 -1.70 -2.16
N LYS A 50 -17.05 -1.41 -1.64
CA LYS A 50 -16.35 -0.13 -1.85
C LYS A 50 -15.81 0.08 -3.28
N MET A 51 -15.55 -0.99 -4.02
CA MET A 51 -15.16 -0.93 -5.44
C MET A 51 -16.34 -0.60 -6.36
N GLU A 52 -17.56 -0.88 -5.90
CA GLU A 52 -18.81 -0.77 -6.68
C GLU A 52 -19.70 0.40 -6.30
N GLY A 53 -19.56 0.95 -5.10
CA GLY A 53 -20.38 2.08 -4.66
C GLY A 53 -20.32 3.26 -5.64
N ASN A 54 -21.37 4.09 -5.65
CA ASN A 54 -21.57 5.18 -6.61
C ASN A 54 -20.37 6.16 -6.78
N ASN A 55 -19.46 6.24 -5.79
CA ASN A 55 -18.26 7.08 -5.85
C ASN A 55 -16.93 6.31 -5.95
N ARG A 56 -16.96 4.96 -6.02
CA ARG A 56 -15.81 4.03 -5.97
C ARG A 56 -14.67 4.54 -5.09
N THR A 57 -14.68 4.14 -3.83
CA THR A 57 -13.72 4.69 -2.86
C THR A 57 -12.44 3.86 -2.74
N VAL A 58 -12.47 2.62 -3.23
CA VAL A 58 -11.33 1.70 -3.27
C VAL A 58 -11.11 1.18 -4.69
N SER A 59 -9.86 1.20 -5.14
CA SER A 59 -9.44 0.56 -6.40
C SER A 59 -8.32 -0.43 -6.12
N LEU A 60 -8.63 -1.72 -6.12
CA LEU A 60 -7.69 -2.80 -5.86
C LEU A 60 -7.08 -3.36 -7.16
N PHE A 61 -5.78 -3.67 -7.10
CA PHE A 61 -5.04 -4.22 -8.22
C PHE A 61 -4.19 -5.42 -7.79
N TRP A 62 -4.16 -6.45 -8.64
CA TRP A 62 -3.15 -7.49 -8.59
C TRP A 62 -1.82 -6.97 -9.10
N ILE A 63 -0.73 -7.35 -8.44
CA ILE A 63 0.63 -7.15 -8.93
C ILE A 63 1.03 -8.40 -9.71
N ARG A 64 1.25 -8.26 -11.02
CA ARG A 64 1.65 -9.36 -11.92
C ARG A 64 3.05 -9.10 -12.46
N PRO A 65 4.06 -9.92 -12.14
CA PRO A 65 5.42 -9.72 -12.65
C PRO A 65 5.44 -9.88 -14.16
N THR A 66 6.15 -9.00 -14.87
CA THR A 66 6.26 -9.10 -16.34
C THR A 66 6.91 -10.42 -16.78
N SER A 67 7.80 -10.98 -15.96
CA SER A 67 8.44 -12.27 -16.21
C SER A 67 7.52 -13.48 -16.01
N GLN A 68 6.43 -13.33 -15.25
CA GLN A 68 5.48 -14.40 -14.91
C GLN A 68 4.07 -13.81 -14.92
N PRO A 69 3.57 -13.42 -16.10
CA PRO A 69 2.36 -12.64 -16.22
C PRO A 69 1.14 -13.39 -15.71
N ASP A 70 1.14 -14.72 -15.61
CA ASP A 70 0.02 -15.50 -15.10
C ASP A 70 -0.12 -15.49 -13.57
N LEU A 71 0.91 -15.01 -12.84
CA LEU A 71 0.93 -15.04 -11.39
C LEU A 71 0.48 -13.71 -10.77
N ARG A 72 -0.41 -13.80 -9.77
CA ARG A 72 -0.78 -12.72 -8.86
C ARG A 72 0.10 -12.80 -7.62
N VAL A 73 1.21 -12.06 -7.60
CA VAL A 73 2.23 -12.20 -6.53
C VAL A 73 2.00 -11.27 -5.34
N GLY A 74 0.98 -10.42 -5.43
CA GLY A 74 0.70 -9.39 -4.45
C GLY A 74 -0.49 -8.54 -4.86
N HIS A 75 -0.81 -7.57 -4.02
CA HIS A 75 -1.88 -6.63 -4.23
C HIS A 75 -1.51 -5.24 -3.72
N ILE A 76 -2.18 -4.23 -4.28
CA ILE A 76 -2.05 -2.83 -3.90
C ILE A 76 -3.34 -2.10 -4.24
N SER A 77 -3.70 -1.06 -3.50
CA SER A 77 -4.86 -0.22 -3.81
C SER A 77 -4.54 1.26 -3.91
N LEU A 78 -5.38 1.98 -4.65
CA LEU A 78 -5.42 3.44 -4.71
C LEU A 78 -6.83 3.90 -4.32
N ASP A 79 -6.94 4.55 -3.17
CA ASP A 79 -8.21 4.76 -2.51
C ASP A 79 -8.46 6.27 -2.29
N SER A 80 -9.71 6.69 -2.43
CA SER A 80 -10.15 8.07 -2.12
C SER A 80 -10.68 8.22 -0.70
N GLU A 81 -10.79 7.11 0.03
CA GLU A 81 -11.02 7.08 1.46
C GLU A 81 -9.88 6.36 2.17
N SER A 82 -9.62 6.73 3.42
CA SER A 82 -8.67 6.04 4.27
C SER A 82 -9.37 5.33 5.44
N ARG A 83 -8.64 4.46 6.14
CA ARG A 83 -9.13 3.78 7.35
C ARG A 83 -9.55 4.77 8.45
N VAL A 84 -8.87 5.91 8.54
CA VAL A 84 -9.19 6.99 9.47
C VAL A 84 -9.67 8.22 8.67
N PRO A 85 -10.68 8.95 9.16
CA PRO A 85 -11.14 10.15 8.48
C PRO A 85 -10.06 11.25 8.61
N ASP A 86 -9.25 11.40 7.56
CA ASP A 86 -8.20 12.41 7.45
C ASP A 86 -8.09 12.85 5.98
N LEU A 87 -8.48 14.09 5.71
CA LEU A 87 -8.51 14.65 4.35
C LEU A 87 -7.10 14.88 3.77
N GLU A 88 -6.06 14.94 4.60
CA GLU A 88 -4.66 14.97 4.16
C GLU A 88 -4.12 13.57 3.81
N LEU A 89 -4.82 12.51 4.21
CA LEU A 89 -4.52 11.13 3.86
C LEU A 89 -5.34 10.63 2.67
N ALA A 90 -6.63 10.96 2.61
CA ALA A 90 -7.48 10.74 1.44
C ALA A 90 -8.68 11.68 1.46
N ASN A 91 -8.97 12.34 0.33
CA ASN A 91 -10.09 13.27 0.22
C ASN A 91 -11.18 12.70 -0.71
N PRO A 92 -12.27 12.13 -0.18
CA PRO A 92 -13.31 11.50 -1.02
C PRO A 92 -14.20 12.51 -1.76
N HIS A 93 -14.17 13.80 -1.38
CA HIS A 93 -15.04 14.82 -1.94
C HIS A 93 -14.56 15.32 -3.31
N ASP A 94 -13.27 15.62 -3.43
CA ASP A 94 -12.68 16.18 -4.65
C ASP A 94 -11.57 15.32 -5.26
N LYS A 95 -11.17 14.24 -4.56
CA LYS A 95 -10.09 13.32 -4.93
C LYS A 95 -8.76 14.04 -5.18
N SER A 96 -8.52 15.16 -4.49
CA SER A 96 -7.27 15.93 -4.51
C SER A 96 -6.10 15.20 -3.81
N VAL A 97 -6.43 14.30 -2.89
CA VAL A 97 -5.51 13.40 -2.21
C VAL A 97 -6.05 11.97 -2.32
N LEU A 98 -5.21 11.06 -2.82
CA LEU A 98 -5.49 9.62 -2.84
C LEU A 98 -4.49 8.88 -1.97
N THR A 99 -4.91 7.80 -1.33
CA THR A 99 -4.02 6.97 -0.51
C THR A 99 -3.62 5.69 -1.24
N ILE A 100 -2.34 5.34 -1.17
CA ILE A 100 -1.91 3.96 -1.43
C ILE A 100 -2.19 3.14 -0.17
N ALA A 101 -2.89 2.03 -0.33
CA ALA A 101 -3.20 1.12 0.75
C ALA A 101 -3.16 -0.34 0.29
N ASN A 102 -3.49 -1.26 1.21
CA ASN A 102 -3.55 -2.70 0.97
C ASN A 102 -2.33 -3.25 0.22
N PHE A 103 -1.16 -2.68 0.46
CA PHE A 103 0.05 -3.04 -0.28
C PHE A 103 0.71 -4.26 0.35
N PHE A 104 0.75 -5.34 -0.40
CA PHE A 104 1.34 -6.60 0.02
C PHE A 104 1.96 -7.32 -1.16
N ILE A 105 3.11 -7.96 -0.92
CA ILE A 105 3.75 -8.88 -1.85
C ILE A 105 4.04 -10.15 -1.07
N LEU A 106 3.75 -11.31 -1.66
CA LEU A 106 4.08 -12.61 -1.10
C LEU A 106 5.60 -12.70 -0.79
N PRO A 107 6.01 -13.19 0.39
CA PRO A 107 7.41 -13.20 0.83
C PRO A 107 8.43 -13.68 -0.20
N GLU A 108 8.12 -14.76 -0.91
CA GLU A 108 8.93 -15.40 -1.95
C GLU A 108 9.17 -14.50 -3.17
N HIS A 109 8.33 -13.49 -3.38
CA HIS A 109 8.45 -12.51 -4.46
C HIS A 109 8.97 -11.14 -3.98
N ARG A 110 9.31 -11.00 -2.68
CA ARG A 110 9.88 -9.77 -2.12
C ARG A 110 11.36 -9.66 -2.46
N ARG A 111 11.68 -9.23 -3.68
CA ARG A 111 13.00 -8.74 -4.14
C ARG A 111 12.86 -8.29 -5.60
N GLY A 112 13.89 -7.66 -6.16
CA GLY A 112 13.92 -7.33 -7.59
C GLY A 112 13.13 -6.08 -8.01
N GLY A 113 12.53 -5.34 -7.07
CA GLY A 113 11.95 -4.01 -7.32
C GLY A 113 10.48 -4.00 -7.78
N LEU A 114 9.77 -5.13 -7.68
CA LEU A 114 8.33 -5.21 -7.99
C LEU A 114 7.51 -4.18 -7.20
N GLY A 115 7.77 -4.08 -5.89
CA GLY A 115 7.04 -3.13 -5.04
C GLY A 115 7.22 -1.67 -5.44
N ARG A 116 8.45 -1.29 -5.81
CA ARG A 116 8.74 0.06 -6.29
C ARG A 116 8.01 0.32 -7.61
N ALA A 117 8.03 -0.66 -8.52
CA ALA A 117 7.34 -0.55 -9.80
C ALA A 117 5.81 -0.42 -9.62
N ALA A 118 5.20 -1.20 -8.72
CA ALA A 118 3.78 -1.13 -8.41
C ALA A 118 3.38 0.26 -7.88
N VAL A 119 4.09 0.78 -6.87
CA VAL A 119 3.85 2.12 -6.31
C VAL A 119 4.02 3.21 -7.37
N GLN A 120 5.09 3.16 -8.18
CA GLN A 120 5.31 4.13 -9.24
C GLN A 120 4.23 4.10 -10.33
N THR A 121 3.66 2.93 -10.62
CA THR A 121 2.51 2.81 -11.53
C THR A 121 1.28 3.49 -10.94
N LEU A 122 0.98 3.27 -9.66
CA LEU A 122 -0.14 3.97 -9.00
C LEU A 122 0.08 5.48 -8.91
N GLU A 123 1.30 5.95 -8.64
CA GLU A 123 1.62 7.38 -8.66
C GLU A 123 1.28 8.03 -10.01
N LYS A 124 1.56 7.34 -11.12
CA LYS A 124 1.19 7.80 -12.47
C LYS A 124 -0.32 7.76 -12.67
N TRP A 125 -0.98 6.69 -12.24
CA TRP A 125 -2.41 6.50 -12.40
C TRP A 125 -3.25 7.38 -11.48
N ALA A 126 -2.68 7.92 -10.41
CA ALA A 126 -3.39 8.77 -9.46
C ALA A 126 -4.01 10.02 -10.10
N ARG A 127 -3.54 10.43 -11.28
CA ARG A 127 -4.11 11.55 -12.06
C ARG A 127 -5.01 11.13 -13.24
N ILE A 128 -5.25 9.82 -13.38
CA ILE A 128 -5.87 9.22 -14.56
C ILE A 128 -7.14 8.47 -14.15
N GLU A 129 -8.29 8.94 -14.64
CA GLU A 129 -9.57 8.24 -14.51
C GLU A 129 -9.52 6.87 -15.23
N PRO A 130 -10.25 5.84 -14.77
CA PRO A 130 -11.30 5.88 -13.73
C PRO A 130 -10.81 5.56 -12.29
N TYR A 131 -9.51 5.38 -12.07
CA TYR A 131 -8.96 4.97 -10.77
C TYR A 131 -8.42 6.16 -9.98
N GLY A 132 -7.69 7.03 -10.65
CA GLY A 132 -7.22 8.30 -10.11
C GLY A 132 -8.24 9.41 -10.29
N SER A 133 -7.78 10.65 -10.15
CA SER A 133 -8.56 11.83 -10.46
C SER A 133 -7.71 12.93 -11.06
N ARG A 134 -8.24 13.66 -12.03
CA ARG A 134 -7.56 14.84 -12.61
C ARG A 134 -7.20 15.91 -11.56
N ASN A 135 -7.94 15.93 -10.44
CA ASN A 135 -7.72 16.84 -9.32
C ASN A 135 -6.61 16.39 -8.37
N CYS A 136 -6.15 15.14 -8.47
CA CYS A 136 -5.18 14.57 -7.56
C CYS A 136 -3.83 15.29 -7.67
N LYS A 137 -3.38 15.84 -6.54
CA LYS A 137 -2.10 16.54 -6.40
C LYS A 137 -1.13 15.79 -5.50
N THR A 138 -1.65 14.91 -4.65
CA THR A 138 -0.89 14.24 -3.60
C THR A 138 -1.28 12.77 -3.52
N VAL A 139 -0.29 11.90 -3.45
CA VAL A 139 -0.46 10.52 -3.00
C VAL A 139 0.05 10.42 -1.58
N ALA A 140 -0.79 9.89 -0.69
CA ALA A 140 -0.45 9.68 0.71
C ALA A 140 -0.51 8.19 1.08
N LEU A 141 0.00 7.85 2.25
CA LEU A 141 -0.11 6.53 2.85
C LEU A 141 0.27 6.59 4.34
N THR A 142 -0.05 5.51 5.04
CA THR A 142 0.46 5.24 6.38
C THR A 142 1.34 4.00 6.36
N THR A 143 2.33 3.96 7.25
CA THR A 143 3.11 2.76 7.50
C THR A 143 3.62 2.71 8.94
N ILE A 144 4.09 1.56 9.41
CA ILE A 144 4.67 1.44 10.76
C ILE A 144 5.86 2.40 10.88
N SER A 145 5.89 3.19 11.95
CA SER A 145 6.91 4.21 12.18
C SER A 145 8.31 3.59 12.28
N ARG A 146 9.31 4.23 11.68
CA ARG A 146 10.72 3.80 11.72
C ARG A 146 11.31 3.85 13.12
N LYS A 147 10.66 4.52 14.08
CA LYS A 147 11.06 4.47 15.49
C LYS A 147 11.22 3.02 15.98
N TYR A 148 10.29 2.14 15.60
CA TYR A 148 10.37 0.72 15.93
C TYR A 148 11.59 0.00 15.33
N SER A 149 12.27 0.59 14.35
CA SER A 149 13.51 0.05 13.76
C SER A 149 14.77 0.76 14.24
N GLU A 150 14.70 2.06 14.54
CA GLU A 150 15.86 2.94 14.78
C GLU A 150 16.16 3.21 16.27
N ASP A 151 15.16 3.07 17.15
CA ASP A 151 15.28 3.42 18.56
C ASP A 151 15.17 2.15 19.42
N ASP A 152 16.13 1.91 20.31
CA ASP A 152 16.22 0.69 21.10
C ASP A 152 15.03 0.47 22.04
N GLU A 153 14.47 1.53 22.63
CA GLU A 153 13.29 1.42 23.49
C GLU A 153 12.06 1.02 22.68
N TRP A 154 11.87 1.65 21.52
CA TRP A 154 10.78 1.31 20.61
C TRP A 154 10.97 -0.09 20.01
N ARG A 155 12.20 -0.51 19.70
CA ARG A 155 12.50 -1.88 19.25
C ARG A 155 12.09 -2.92 20.30
N ALA A 156 12.42 -2.67 21.57
CA ALA A 156 11.99 -3.52 22.68
C ALA A 156 10.47 -3.54 22.85
N GLU A 157 9.81 -2.38 22.71
CA GLU A 157 8.35 -2.29 22.73
C GLU A 157 7.72 -3.08 21.57
N TYR A 158 8.27 -2.97 20.36
CA TYR A 158 7.80 -3.72 19.19
C TYR A 158 7.93 -5.22 19.41
N LEU A 159 9.09 -5.70 19.88
CA LEU A 159 9.29 -7.11 20.17
C LEU A 159 8.26 -7.61 21.20
N ARG A 160 8.02 -6.83 22.27
CA ARG A 160 7.05 -7.17 23.30
C ARG A 160 5.61 -7.22 22.77
N MET A 161 5.21 -6.25 21.95
CA MET A 161 3.83 -6.12 21.49
C MET A 161 3.51 -6.93 20.22
N ALA A 162 4.47 -7.11 19.31
CA ALA A 162 4.30 -7.86 18.06
C ALA A 162 4.75 -9.31 18.18
N GLY A 163 5.54 -9.66 19.20
CA GLY A 163 6.09 -11.01 19.39
C GLY A 163 7.17 -11.38 18.36
N VAL A 164 7.62 -10.42 17.55
CA VAL A 164 8.63 -10.61 16.51
C VAL A 164 9.61 -9.45 16.51
N GLU A 165 10.84 -9.71 16.08
CA GLU A 165 11.85 -8.65 15.96
C GLU A 165 11.43 -7.60 14.93
N SER A 166 11.71 -6.34 15.25
CA SER A 166 11.50 -5.27 14.30
C SER A 166 12.56 -5.29 13.18
N PRO A 167 12.25 -4.72 12.00
CA PRO A 167 13.22 -4.60 10.92
C PRO A 167 14.49 -3.89 11.39
N LYS A 168 15.63 -4.26 10.80
CA LYS A 168 16.92 -3.59 11.05
C LYS A 168 16.84 -2.09 10.68
N PRO A 169 17.62 -1.22 11.36
CA PRO A 169 17.74 0.18 10.98
C PRO A 169 17.99 0.36 9.47
N GLY A 170 17.29 1.31 8.84
CA GLY A 170 17.38 1.56 7.40
C GLY A 170 16.51 0.66 6.49
N PHE A 171 15.88 -0.38 7.04
CA PHE A 171 15.03 -1.34 6.30
C PHE A 171 13.54 -1.24 6.63
N SER A 172 13.11 -0.21 7.37
CA SER A 172 11.68 0.02 7.63
C SER A 172 10.94 0.43 6.35
N ASN A 173 9.61 0.23 6.34
CA ASN A 173 8.76 0.68 5.25
C ASN A 173 8.77 2.21 5.15
N GLU A 174 8.76 2.94 6.27
CA GLU A 174 8.87 4.39 6.27
C GLU A 174 10.13 4.83 5.51
N GLU A 175 11.29 4.28 5.85
CA GLU A 175 12.55 4.61 5.18
C GLU A 175 12.53 4.24 3.69
N TRP A 176 11.86 3.14 3.33
CA TRP A 176 11.67 2.77 1.93
C TRP A 176 10.86 3.80 1.14
N TYR A 177 9.77 4.32 1.70
CA TYR A 177 8.96 5.37 1.09
C TYR A 177 9.68 6.73 1.07
N LEU A 178 10.44 7.08 2.12
CA LEU A 178 11.26 8.30 2.13
C LEU A 178 12.26 8.29 0.96
N ARG A 179 12.92 7.16 0.69
CA ARG A 179 13.79 6.98 -0.49
C ARG A 179 13.06 7.01 -1.84
N MET A 180 11.73 6.94 -1.84
CA MET A 180 10.88 7.11 -3.03
C MET A 180 10.37 8.56 -3.21
N GLY A 181 10.80 9.47 -2.35
CA GLY A 181 10.45 10.89 -2.39
C GLY A 181 9.18 11.24 -1.61
N TYR A 182 8.70 10.36 -0.73
CA TYR A 182 7.67 10.71 0.23
C TYR A 182 8.27 11.53 1.37
N THR A 183 7.44 12.35 2.00
CA THR A 183 7.78 13.15 3.17
C THR A 183 6.83 12.79 4.31
N LYS A 184 7.38 12.64 5.51
CA LYS A 184 6.56 12.46 6.71
C LYS A 184 5.97 13.79 7.16
N TRP A 185 4.71 13.80 7.56
CA TRP A 185 4.09 14.99 8.16
C TRP A 185 3.63 14.78 9.61
N LYS A 186 3.34 13.54 10.03
CA LYS A 186 3.01 13.22 11.43
C LYS A 186 3.24 11.75 11.77
N ASP A 187 3.21 11.45 13.06
CA ASP A 187 3.14 10.10 13.63
C ASP A 187 1.90 10.00 14.54
N GLU A 188 1.09 8.94 14.43
CA GLU A 188 -0.07 8.69 15.30
C GLU A 188 -0.27 7.20 15.60
N ARG A 189 -0.86 6.87 16.75
CA ARG A 189 -1.19 5.47 17.13
C ARG A 189 -2.38 4.97 16.31
N LEU A 190 -2.14 4.08 15.35
CA LEU A 190 -3.14 3.68 14.36
C LEU A 190 -3.31 2.17 14.25
N TYR A 191 -2.21 1.42 14.08
CA TYR A 191 -2.32 0.00 13.73
C TYR A 191 -2.62 -0.85 14.96
N PRO A 192 -3.70 -1.65 14.98
CA PRO A 192 -4.03 -2.49 16.12
C PRO A 192 -2.91 -3.49 16.43
N GLY A 193 -2.67 -3.67 17.73
CA GLY A 193 -1.88 -4.74 18.33
C GLY A 193 -2.68 -5.47 19.41
N PRO A 194 -2.03 -6.33 20.21
CA PRO A 194 -2.70 -7.07 21.28
C PRO A 194 -3.22 -6.13 22.37
N ASP A 195 -4.24 -6.59 23.09
CA ASP A 195 -4.77 -5.93 24.31
C ASP A 195 -5.13 -4.45 24.13
N GLY A 196 -5.64 -4.09 22.95
CA GLY A 196 -6.04 -2.72 22.62
C GLY A 196 -4.87 -1.77 22.33
N TYR A 197 -3.64 -2.28 22.32
CA TYR A 197 -2.47 -1.52 21.89
C TYR A 197 -2.62 -1.04 20.45
N LYS A 198 -2.05 0.12 20.17
CA LYS A 198 -1.96 0.67 18.81
C LYS A 198 -0.53 1.04 18.49
N PHE A 199 0.06 0.37 17.51
CA PHE A 199 1.37 0.71 16.98
C PHE A 199 1.35 2.09 16.34
N LEU A 200 2.46 2.80 16.51
CA LEU A 200 2.72 4.09 15.91
C LEU A 200 2.84 3.96 14.39
N ALA A 201 2.03 4.73 13.67
CA ALA A 201 2.08 4.87 12.22
C ALA A 201 2.70 6.21 11.84
N ALA A 202 3.59 6.18 10.86
CA ALA A 202 4.06 7.35 10.14
C ALA A 202 3.10 7.66 8.98
N PHE A 203 2.72 8.92 8.86
CA PHE A 203 1.88 9.43 7.79
C PHE A 203 2.77 10.12 6.75
N LEU A 204 2.77 9.59 5.53
CA LEU A 204 3.72 9.93 4.47
C LEU A 204 3.00 10.40 3.22
N ARG A 205 3.46 11.49 2.61
CA ARG A 205 2.87 12.06 1.39
C ARG A 205 3.91 12.43 0.35
N LYS A 206 3.49 12.38 -0.91
CA LYS A 206 4.27 12.80 -2.07
C LYS A 206 3.40 13.62 -3.00
N ARG A 207 3.90 14.80 -3.37
CA ARG A 207 3.28 15.65 -4.39
C ARG A 207 3.57 15.07 -5.78
N ILE A 208 2.54 14.98 -6.62
CA ILE A 208 2.60 14.38 -7.97
C ILE A 208 2.11 15.33 -9.08
N ALA A 209 1.79 16.58 -8.73
CA ALA A 209 1.39 17.65 -9.64
C ALA A 209 1.87 19.02 -9.14
#